data_AF-A0A418XQS4-F1
#
_entry.id   AF-A0A418XQS4-F1
#
_cell.length_a   1.000
_cell.length_b   1.000
_cell.length_c   1.000
_cell.angle_alpha   90.00
_cell.angle_beta   90.00
_cell.angle_gamma   90.00
#
_symmetry.space_group_name_H-M   'P 1'
#
loop_
_entity.id
_entity.type
_entity.pdbx_description
1 polymer ?
#
loop_
_entity_poly.entity_id
_entity_poly.type
_entity_poly.pdbx_seq_one_letter_code
_entity_poly.pdbx_strand_id
1 'polypeptide(L)'
;MVKYFVEVNLERQPSIRQLFTKDIDVKRTCEDISASTGIPIVAGKTLLFIDEIQVSQEGIMSLRYFKEDYPELHVIAAGSLLEFTL
;
A
#
# COMPACT_ATOMS: atom_id res chain seq x y z
N MET A 1 -3.26 -13.31 14.40
CA MET A 1 -3.81 -14.02 13.22
C MET A 1 -4.41 -12.97 12.31
N VAL A 2 -3.97 -12.93 11.06
CA VAL A 2 -4.54 -12.05 10.03
C VAL A 2 -6.01 -12.42 9.83
N LYS A 3 -6.88 -11.41 9.83
CA LYS A 3 -8.34 -11.51 9.67
C LYS A 3 -8.83 -10.84 8.38
N TYR A 4 -8.14 -9.80 7.94
CA TYR A 4 -8.49 -9.05 6.73
C TYR A 4 -7.34 -9.10 5.74
N PHE A 5 -7.68 -9.14 4.46
CA PHE A 5 -6.75 -9.06 3.35
C PHE A 5 -7.21 -7.92 2.45
N VAL A 6 -6.32 -6.99 2.14
CA VAL A 6 -6.58 -5.85 1.26
C VAL A 6 -5.53 -5.86 0.18
N GLU A 7 -5.95 -6.05 -1.06
CA GLU A 7 -5.07 -5.96 -2.23
C GLU A 7 -5.38 -4.67 -2.99
N VAL A 8 -4.34 -3.89 -3.25
CA VAL A 8 -4.41 -2.69 -4.08
C VAL A 8 -3.40 -2.84 -5.22
N ASN A 9 -3.88 -2.83 -6.46
CA ASN A 9 -3.03 -2.86 -7.64
C ASN A 9 -2.92 -1.43 -8.19
N LEU A 10 -1.73 -0.82 -8.08
CA LEU A 10 -1.55 0.61 -8.36
C LEU A 10 -1.63 0.97 -9.85
N GLU A 11 -1.40 -0.01 -10.74
CA GLU A 11 -1.56 0.18 -12.19
C GLU A 11 -3.05 0.18 -12.57
N ARG A 12 -3.80 -0.81 -12.09
CA ARG A 12 -5.23 -1.00 -12.41
C ARG A 12 -6.14 -0.03 -11.66
N GLN A 13 -5.67 0.52 -10.54
CA GLN A 13 -6.45 1.39 -9.67
C GLN A 13 -5.79 2.77 -9.53
N PRO A 14 -5.83 3.64 -10.56
CA PRO A 14 -5.22 4.96 -10.51
C PRO A 14 -5.77 5.87 -9.39
N SER A 15 -7.01 5.65 -8.95
CA SER A 15 -7.62 6.36 -7.82
C SER A 15 -6.94 5.99 -6.51
N ILE A 16 -6.66 4.70 -6.28
CA ILE A 16 -5.91 4.24 -5.11
C ILE A 16 -4.45 4.68 -5.18
N ARG A 17 -3.83 4.65 -6.36
CA ARG A 17 -2.46 5.15 -6.55
C ARG A 17 -2.32 6.62 -6.11
N GLN A 18 -3.33 7.45 -6.35
CA GLN A 18 -3.35 8.86 -5.95
C GLN A 18 -3.39 9.08 -4.43
N LEU A 19 -3.72 8.06 -3.64
CA LEU A 19 -3.70 8.11 -2.17
C LEU A 19 -2.27 8.07 -1.60
N PHE A 20 -1.29 7.67 -2.43
CA PHE A 20 0.14 7.75 -2.09
C PHE A 20 0.67 9.12 -2.50
N THR A 21 0.64 10.05 -1.54
CA THR A 21 1.04 11.46 -1.76
C THR A 21 2.51 11.70 -1.43
N LYS A 22 3.08 12.79 -1.94
CA LYS A 22 4.45 13.23 -1.59
C LYS A 22 4.64 13.54 -0.11
N ASP A 23 3.59 14.07 0.52
CA ASP A 23 3.50 14.20 1.97
C ASP A 23 3.02 12.85 2.53
N ILE A 24 3.96 11.94 2.77
CA ILE A 24 3.68 10.55 3.11
C ILE A 24 3.15 10.48 4.54
N ASP A 25 1.89 10.07 4.68
CA ASP A 25 1.27 9.65 5.94
C ASP A 25 0.61 8.30 5.72
N VAL A 26 1.28 7.24 6.17
CA VAL A 26 0.85 5.86 5.94
C VAL A 26 -0.45 5.50 6.68
N LYS A 27 -0.77 6.21 7.77
CA LYS A 27 -2.03 5.98 8.50
C LYS A 27 -3.19 6.61 7.75
N ARG A 28 -3.03 7.85 7.28
CA ARG A 28 -4.02 8.50 6.39
C ARG A 28 -4.22 7.70 5.10
N THR A 29 -3.14 7.28 4.44
CA THR A 29 -3.24 6.43 3.24
C THR A 29 -4.02 5.14 3.53
N CYS A 30 -3.82 4.50 4.70
CA CYS A 30 -4.60 3.33 5.09
C CYS A 30 -6.09 3.65 5.33
N GLU A 31 -6.41 4.77 5.96
CA GLU A 31 -7.79 5.22 6.17
C GLU A 31 -8.49 5.42 4.82
N ASP A 32 -7.83 6.09 3.87
CA ASP A 32 -8.35 6.34 2.53
C ASP A 32 -8.53 5.04 1.73
N ILE A 33 -7.54 4.12 1.78
CA ILE A 33 -7.67 2.79 1.14
C ILE A 33 -8.82 2.01 1.76
N SER A 34 -8.96 2.04 3.09
CA SER A 34 -10.04 1.35 3.79
C SER A 34 -11.41 1.91 3.40
N ALA A 35 -11.53 3.23 3.29
CA ALA A 35 -12.75 3.89 2.81
C ALA A 35 -13.07 3.53 1.35
N SER A 36 -12.05 3.49 0.47
CA SER A 36 -12.26 3.17 -0.94
C SER A 36 -12.57 1.69 -1.20
N THR A 37 -12.05 0.77 -0.38
CA THR A 37 -12.25 -0.68 -0.56
C THR A 37 -13.42 -1.22 0.27
N GLY A 38 -13.84 -0.49 1.30
CA GLY A 38 -14.81 -0.95 2.29
C GLY A 38 -14.26 -2.02 3.25
N ILE A 39 -12.96 -2.32 3.19
CA ILE A 39 -12.32 -3.37 4.01
C ILE A 39 -11.52 -2.71 5.14
N PRO A 40 -11.70 -3.13 6.40
CA PRO A 40 -10.95 -2.58 7.52
C PRO A 40 -9.43 -2.81 7.41
N ILE A 41 -8.65 -1.74 7.57
CA ILE A 41 -7.21 -1.82 7.78
C ILE A 41 -6.92 -1.66 9.27
N VAL A 42 -6.63 -2.79 9.93
CA VAL A 42 -6.40 -2.87 11.37
C VAL A 42 -5.04 -3.52 11.61
N ALA A 43 -4.15 -2.77 12.25
CA ALA A 43 -2.86 -3.24 12.76
C ALA A 43 -2.91 -4.65 13.40
N GLY A 44 -1.95 -5.51 13.05
CA GLY A 44 -1.84 -6.89 13.53
C GLY A 44 -2.95 -7.85 13.08
N LYS A 45 -3.93 -7.36 12.31
CA LYS A 45 -5.10 -8.12 11.83
C LYS A 45 -5.31 -7.98 10.33
N THR A 46 -4.75 -6.99 9.67
CA THR A 46 -4.84 -6.81 8.22
C THR A 46 -3.48 -7.07 7.57
N LEU A 47 -3.50 -7.79 6.45
CA LEU A 47 -2.42 -7.81 5.48
C LEU A 47 -2.78 -6.87 4.34
N LEU A 48 -2.02 -5.80 4.18
CA LEU A 48 -2.09 -4.90 3.04
C LEU A 48 -1.08 -5.37 1.99
N PHE A 49 -1.57 -5.73 0.81
CA PHE A 49 -0.77 -6.09 -0.35
C PHE A 49 -0.82 -4.97 -1.39
N ILE A 50 0.33 -4.36 -1.65
CA ILE A 50 0.51 -3.31 -2.65
C ILE A 50 1.13 -3.93 -3.91
N ASP A 51 0.30 -4.18 -4.91
CA ASP A 51 0.72 -4.78 -6.18
C ASP A 51 1.03 -3.70 -7.23
N GLU A 52 1.91 -4.05 -8.17
CA GLU A 52 2.51 -3.14 -9.16
C GLU A 52 3.09 -1.85 -8.52
N ILE A 53 3.77 -1.99 -7.37
CA ILE A 53 4.25 -0.83 -6.59
C ILE A 53 5.24 0.07 -7.36
N GLN A 54 5.96 -0.49 -8.34
CA GLN A 54 6.93 0.24 -9.15
C GLN A 54 6.29 1.36 -9.98
N VAL A 55 4.97 1.32 -10.24
CA VAL A 55 4.27 2.40 -10.95
C VAL A 55 4.02 3.64 -10.07
N SER A 56 4.45 3.62 -8.80
CA SER A 56 4.30 4.70 -7.83
C SER A 56 5.59 4.90 -7.03
N GLN A 57 6.35 5.95 -7.34
CA GLN A 57 7.56 6.30 -6.58
C GLN A 57 7.21 6.59 -5.12
N GLU A 58 6.12 7.30 -4.87
CA GLU A 58 5.59 7.58 -3.53
C GLU A 58 5.16 6.29 -2.82
N GLY A 59 4.58 5.33 -3.54
CA GLY A 59 4.28 3.99 -3.05
C GLY A 59 5.53 3.28 -2.53
N ILE A 60 6.61 3.25 -3.32
CA ILE A 60 7.90 2.65 -2.92
C ILE A 60 8.47 3.37 -1.68
N MET A 61 8.48 4.70 -1.69
CA MET A 61 9.00 5.49 -0.56
C MET A 61 8.19 5.24 0.72
N SER A 62 6.88 5.05 0.61
CA SER A 62 5.98 4.80 1.75
C SER A 62 6.34 3.53 2.52
N LEU A 63 6.99 2.54 1.90
CA LEU A 63 7.39 1.30 2.57
C LEU A 63 8.30 1.54 3.78
N ARG A 64 9.19 2.54 3.71
CA ARG A 64 10.01 2.95 4.85
C ARG A 64 9.14 3.45 6.00
N TYR A 65 8.18 4.33 5.69
CA TYR A 65 7.28 4.91 6.67
C TYR A 65 6.30 3.89 7.25
N PHE A 66 5.87 2.89 6.48
CA PHE A 66 5.13 1.75 7.04
C PHE A 66 5.95 1.02 8.10
N LYS A 67 7.26 0.86 7.88
CA LYS A 67 8.15 0.22 8.86
C LYS A 67 8.43 1.10 10.08
N GLU A 68 8.57 2.41 9.90
CA GLU A 68 8.94 3.35 10.96
C GLU A 68 7.74 3.81 11.79
N ASP A 69 6.64 4.22 11.14
CA ASP A 69 5.51 4.91 11.77
C ASP A 69 4.28 4.02 11.99
N TYR A 70 4.20 2.88 11.28
CA TYR A 70 3.11 1.92 11.41
C TYR A 70 3.56 0.44 11.43
N PRO A 71 4.61 0.08 12.21
CA PRO A 71 5.27 -1.22 12.17
C PRO A 71 4.37 -2.42 12.50
N GLU A 72 3.26 -2.18 13.18
CA GLU A 72 2.29 -3.20 13.57
C GLU A 72 1.34 -3.61 12.43
N LEU A 73 1.26 -2.83 11.35
CA LEU A 73 0.52 -3.23 10.15
C LEU A 73 1.37 -4.18 9.29
N HIS A 74 0.77 -5.29 8.85
CA HIS A 74 1.44 -6.18 7.93
C HIS A 74 1.31 -5.63 6.51
N VAL A 75 2.44 -5.27 5.92
CA VAL A 75 2.51 -4.74 4.55
C VAL A 75 3.44 -5.62 3.72
N ILE A 76 2.97 -6.01 2.54
CA ILE A 76 3.79 -6.63 1.50
C ILE A 76 3.60 -5.84 0.21
N ALA A 77 4.61 -5.84 -0.64
CA ALA A 77 4.52 -5.21 -1.95
C ALA A 77 5.17 -6.10 -3.01
N ALA A 78 4.64 -6.04 -4.23
CA ALA A 78 5.19 -6.69 -5.40
C ALA A 78 5.22 -5.71 -6.57
N GLY A 79 6.12 -5.98 -7.51
CA GLY A 79 6.18 -5.28 -8.78
C GLY A 79 6.61 -6.25 -9.87
N SER A 80 6.03 -6.11 -11.06
CA SER A 80 6.42 -6.94 -12.19
C SER A 80 7.85 -6.62 -12.66
N LEU A 81 8.57 -7.65 -13.10
CA LEU A 81 10.00 -7.55 -13.47
C LEU A 81 10.23 -6.90 -14.85
N LEU A 82 9.18 -6.57 -15.60
CA LEU A 82 9.29 -6.33 -17.05
C LEU A 82 9.97 -5.01 -17.45
N GLU A 83 10.18 -4.08 -16.52
CA GLU A 83 10.86 -2.79 -16.80
C GLU A 83 12.39 -2.83 -16.68
N PHE A 84 13.02 -4.00 -16.53
CA PHE A 84 14.49 -4.17 -16.54
C PHE A 84 15.08 -4.57 -17.91
N THR A 85 14.45 -4.23 -19.04
CA THR A 85 15.15 -4.27 -20.33
C THR A 85 16.00 -3.01 -20.55
N LEU A 86 17.33 -3.24 -20.50
CA LEU A 86 18.49 -2.38 -20.82
C LEU A 86 18.26 -1.17 -21.73
#